data_AF-A0A7C7N8B2-F1
#
_entry.id   AF-A0A7C7N8B2-F1
#
_cell.length_a   1.000
_cell.length_b   1.000
_cell.length_c   1.000
_cell.angle_alpha   90.00
_cell.angle_beta   90.00
_cell.angle_gamma   90.00
#
_symmetry.space_group_name_H-M   'P 1'
#
loop_
_entity.id
_entity.type
_entity.pdbx_description
1 polymer ?
#
loop_
_entity_poly.entity_id
_entity_poly.type
_entity_poly.pdbx_seq_one_letter_code
_entity_poly.pdbx_strand_id
1 'polypeptide(L)' 'MNLNSIDSLINLLNIKRVGPQKVRSLVSAHKNPAEVFSLSTREICAVNGVDLKTARAIR' A
#
# COMPACT_ATOMS: atom_id res chain seq x y z
N MET A 1 11.89 -13.71 -3.30
CA MET A 1 11.21 -12.59 -2.62
C MET A 1 12.17 -12.06 -1.56
N ASN A 2 12.48 -10.76 -1.56
CA ASN A 2 13.42 -10.16 -0.61
C ASN A 2 12.76 -10.07 0.79
N LEU A 3 13.52 -10.27 1.89
CA LEU A 3 13.04 -10.10 3.26
C LEU A 3 12.37 -8.73 3.47
N ASN A 4 12.98 -7.67 2.90
CA ASN A 4 12.44 -6.31 2.96
C ASN A 4 11.05 -6.17 2.32
N SER A 5 10.73 -7.01 1.32
CA SER A 5 9.41 -7.03 0.68
C SER A 5 8.36 -7.70 1.55
N ILE A 6 8.75 -8.69 2.35
CA ILE A 6 7.86 -9.39 3.29
C ILE A 6 7.51 -8.45 4.45
N ASP A 7 8.50 -7.78 5.04
CA ASP A 7 8.27 -6.82 6.12
C ASP A 7 7.34 -5.68 5.68
N SER A 8 7.56 -5.16 4.46
CA SER A 8 6.71 -4.12 3.89
C SER A 8 5.27 -4.59 3.64
N LEU A 9 5.06 -5.85 3.23
CA LEU A 9 3.72 -6.44 3.10
C LEU A 9 3.01 -6.59 4.44
N ILE A 10 3.72 -7.10 5.45
CA ILE A 10 3.20 -7.25 6.81
C ILE A 10 2.81 -5.88 7.36
N ASN A 11 3.67 -4.88 7.18
CA ASN A 11 3.38 -3.51 7.60
C ASN A 11 2.14 -2.96 6.91
N LEU A 12 1.99 -3.12 5.59
CA LEU A 12 0.79 -2.69 4.86
C LEU A 12 -0.49 -3.37 5.36
N LEU A 13 -0.45 -4.68 5.60
CA LEU A 13 -1.60 -5.45 6.10
C LEU A 13 -2.00 -5.08 7.53
N ASN A 14 -1.06 -4.58 8.34
CA ASN A 14 -1.32 -4.13 9.70
C ASN A 14 -1.92 -2.72 9.78
N ILE A 15 -1.94 -1.95 8.67
CA ILE A 15 -2.55 -0.63 8.67
C ILE A 15 -4.07 -0.76 8.70
N LYS A 16 -4.69 -0.20 9.73
CA LYS A 16 -6.14 -0.15 9.86
C LYS A 16 -6.76 0.48 8.61
N ARG A 17 -7.70 -0.24 7.98
CA ARG A 17 -8.42 0.11 6.70
C ARG A 17 -7.68 -0.27 5.41
N VAL A 18 -6.45 -0.78 5.47
CA VAL A 18 -5.71 -1.31 4.32
C VAL A 18 -5.84 -2.84 4.32
N GLY A 19 -7.01 -3.33 3.89
CA GLY A 19 -7.25 -4.77 3.80
C GLY A 19 -6.46 -5.45 2.67
N PRO A 20 -6.45 -6.80 2.61
CA PRO A 20 -5.66 -7.57 1.64
C PRO A 20 -5.91 -7.19 0.17
N GLN A 21 -7.15 -6.83 -0.18
CA GLN A 21 -7.48 -6.37 -1.55
C GLN A 21 -6.78 -5.06 -1.89
N LYS A 22 -6.76 -4.10 -0.97
CA LYS A 22 -6.10 -2.80 -1.16
C LYS A 22 -4.59 -2.96 -1.24
N VAL A 23 -4.01 -3.81 -0.39
CA VAL A 23 -2.59 -4.18 -0.48
C VAL A 23 -2.27 -4.78 -1.84
N ARG A 24 -3.09 -5.72 -2.34
CA ARG A 24 -2.91 -6.28 -3.70
C ARG A 24 -2.96 -5.21 -4.79
N SER A 25 -3.93 -4.31 -4.76
CA SER A 25 -4.01 -3.22 -5.75
C SER A 25 -2.77 -2.32 -5.72
N LEU A 26 -2.32 -1.91 -4.52
CA LEU A 26 -1.15 -1.06 -4.35
C LEU A 26 0.14 -1.73 -4.83
N VAL A 27 0.36 -2.98 -4.42
CA VAL A 27 1.56 -3.74 -4.81
C VAL A 27 1.55 -4.07 -6.29
N SER A 28 0.38 -4.32 -6.89
CA SER A 28 0.28 -4.58 -8.34
C SER A 28 0.58 -3.33 -9.17
N ALA A 29 0.18 -2.15 -8.69
CA ALA A 29 0.45 -0.88 -9.37
C ALA A 29 1.93 -0.45 -9.29
N HIS A 30 2.60 -0.74 -8.17
CA HIS A 30 3.96 -0.25 -7.89
C HIS A 30 5.04 -1.33 -7.88
N LYS A 31 4.69 -2.60 -8.14
CA LYS A 31 5.58 -3.79 -8.21
C LYS A 31 6.34 -4.15 -6.93
N ASN A 32 6.59 -3.20 -6.02
CA ASN A 32 7.29 -3.40 -4.77
C ASN A 32 6.47 -2.83 -3.58
N PRO A 33 6.17 -3.65 -2.56
CA PRO A 33 5.49 -3.19 -1.36
C PRO A 33 6.19 -2.03 -0.64
N ALA A 34 7.53 -1.96 -0.68
CA ALA A 34 8.28 -0.89 -0.03
C ALA A 34 8.06 0.48 -0.70
N GLU A 35 7.80 0.50 -2.01
CA GLU A 35 7.55 1.74 -2.75
C GLU A 35 6.22 2.38 -2.35
N VAL A 36 5.25 1.60 -1.84
CA VAL A 36 3.95 2.13 -1.41
C VAL A 36 4.11 3.19 -0.31
N PHE A 37 5.12 3.06 0.55
CA PHE A 37 5.40 3.99 1.65
C PHE A 37 6.08 5.29 1.19
N SER A 38 6.69 5.32 0.00
CA SER A 38 7.30 6.54 -0.54
C SER A 38 6.30 7.41 -1.32
N LEU A 39 5.16 6.85 -1.73
CA LEU A 39 4.14 7.55 -2.51
C LEU A 39 3.47 8.70 -1.73
N SER A 40 3.11 9.75 -2.45
CA SER A 40 2.22 10.80 -1.94
C SER A 40 0.78 10.28 -1.79
N THR A 41 -0.02 10.96 -0.97
CA THR A 41 -1.45 10.65 -0.82
C THR A 41 -2.18 10.66 -2.16
N ARG A 42 -1.79 11.56 -3.08
CA ARG A 42 -2.38 11.67 -4.43
C ARG A 42 -2.08 10.44 -5.28
N GLU A 43 -0.84 9.96 -5.26
CA GLU A 43 -0.43 8.75 -6.00
C GLU A 43 -1.12 7.51 -5.44
N ILE A 44 -1.23 7.40 -4.12
CA ILE A 44 -1.95 6.29 -3.47
C ILE A 44 -3.43 6.28 -3.87
N CYS A 45 -4.08 7.46 -3.92
CA CYS A 45 -5.47 7.58 -4.36
C CYS A 45 -5.69 7.35 -5.86
N ALA A 46 -4.63 7.39 -6.68
CA ALA A 46 -4.73 7.11 -8.11
C ALA A 46 -4.89 5.60 -8.38
N VAL A 47 -4.63 4.74 -7.39
CA VAL A 47 -4.80 3.29 -7.51
C VAL A 47 -6.28 2.93 -7.40
N ASN A 48 -6.79 2.19 -8.39
CA ASN A 48 -8.17 1.74 -8.43
C ASN A 48 -8.56 0.95 -7.16
N GLY A 49 -9.65 1.37 -6.51
CA GLY A 49 -10.15 0.75 -5.28
C GLY A 49 -9.48 1.26 -4.00
N VAL A 50 -8.63 2.30 -4.08
CA VAL A 50 -8.01 2.96 -2.93
C VAL A 50 -8.66 4.32 -2.69
N ASP A 51 -9.20 4.51 -1.50
CA ASP A 51 -9.88 5.74 -1.10
C ASP A 51 -8.95 6.68 -0.32
N LEU A 52 -9.35 7.95 -0.18
CA LEU A 52 -8.59 8.95 0.57
C LEU A 52 -8.36 8.57 2.04
N LYS A 53 -9.28 7.83 2.67
CA LYS A 53 -9.13 7.38 4.06
C LYS A 53 -8.04 6.33 4.20
N THR A 54 -7.84 5.52 3.16
CA THR A 54 -6.78 4.51 3.04
C THR A 54 -5.45 5.20 2.80
N ALA A 55 -5.40 6.15 1.87
CA ALA A 55 -4.18 6.91 1.58
C ALA A 55 -3.69 7.70 2.80
N ARG A 56 -4.62 8.26 3.60
CA ARG A 56 -4.32 8.91 4.89
C ARG A 56 -3.98 7.96 6.03
N ALA A 57 -4.21 6.66 5.88
CA ALA A 57 -3.79 5.67 6.88
C ALA A 57 -2.37 5.15 6.60
N ILE A 58 -1.90 5.27 5.35
CA ILE A 58 -0.56 4.89 4.92
C ILE A 58 0.45 6.02 5.16
N ARG A 59 -0.01 7.27 5.17
CA ARG A 59 0.77 8.44 5.61
C ARG A 59 0.53 8.77 7.07
#